data_AF-K9VPZ0-F1
#
_entry.id   AF-K9VPZ0-F1
#
_cell.length_a   1.000
_cell.length_b   1.000
_cell.length_c   1.000
_cell.angle_alpha   90.00
_cell.angle_beta   90.00
_cell.angle_gamma   90.00
#
_symmetry.space_group_name_H-M   'P 1'
#
loop_
_entity.id
_entity.type
_entity.pdbx_description
1 polymer ?
#
loop_
_entity_poly.entity_id
_entity_poly.type
_entity_poly.pdbx_seq_one_letter_code
_entity_poly.pdbx_strand_id
1 'polypeptide(L)' 'MTVKVTPPNSIKMFRYRVHFLAKDLWREKNPVCRMNLALQLADVATTLARLEVEEARKFQQESASVELSDSTETEKF' A
#
# COMPACT_ATOMS: atom_id res chain seq x y z
N MET A 1 4.79 9.16 26.92
CA MET A 1 4.19 9.07 25.57
C MET A 1 5.09 8.21 24.70
N THR A 2 4.64 7.05 24.23
CA THR A 2 5.37 6.23 23.28
C THR A 2 4.96 6.64 21.86
N VAL A 3 5.87 7.28 21.13
CA VAL A 3 5.62 7.67 19.74
C VAL A 3 5.69 6.42 18.86
N LYS A 4 4.56 5.96 18.34
CA LYS A 4 4.53 4.86 17.35
C LYS A 4 4.98 5.40 15.99
N VAL A 5 6.27 5.27 15.70
CA VAL A 5 6.83 5.62 14.39
C VAL A 5 6.41 4.57 13.38
N THR A 6 5.79 5.01 12.27
CA THR A 6 5.46 4.11 11.16
C THR A 6 6.77 3.73 10.45
N PRO A 7 7.06 2.44 10.23
CA PRO A 7 8.29 2.03 9.57
C PRO A 7 8.41 2.71 8.19
N PRO A 8 9.61 3.20 7.83
CA PRO A 8 9.80 4.05 6.65
C PRO A 8 9.45 3.36 5.33
N ASN A 9 9.59 2.03 5.27
CA ASN A 9 9.30 1.22 4.08
C ASN A 9 7.99 0.44 4.17
N SER A 10 7.08 0.81 5.06
CA SER A 10 5.77 0.16 5.16
C SER A 10 4.78 0.64 4.10
N ILE A 11 3.88 -0.24 3.65
CA ILE A 11 2.75 0.12 2.77
C ILE A 11 2.02 1.36 3.27
N LYS A 12 1.74 1.42 4.58
CA LYS A 12 1.04 2.54 5.21
C LYS A 12 1.79 3.86 5.01
N MET A 13 3.12 3.87 5.11
CA MET A 13 3.92 5.07 4.87
C MET A 13 3.82 5.52 3.40
N PHE A 14 3.89 4.59 2.45
CA PHE A 14 3.73 4.91 1.03
C PHE A 14 2.33 5.46 0.71
N ARG A 15 1.25 4.90 1.30
CA ARG A 15 -0.11 5.44 1.18
C ARG A 15 -0.18 6.90 1.62
N TYR A 16 0.41 7.25 2.76
CA TYR A 16 0.46 8.63 3.22
C TYR A 16 1.28 9.53 2.30
N ARG A 17 2.46 9.08 1.84
CA ARG A 17 3.30 9.88 0.94
C ARG A 17 2.57 10.20 -0.38
N VAL A 18 1.87 9.22 -0.97
CA VAL A 18 1.04 9.47 -2.16
C VAL A 18 -0.03 10.52 -1.86
N HIS A 19 -0.74 10.39 -0.75
CA HIS A 19 -1.79 11.34 -0.37
C HIS A 19 -1.26 12.77 -0.21
N PHE A 20 -0.16 12.96 0.51
CA PHE A 20 0.43 14.29 0.72
C PHE A 20 1.02 14.87 -0.56
N LEU A 21 1.79 14.09 -1.32
CA LEU A 21 2.37 14.55 -2.59
C LEU A 21 1.30 14.94 -3.60
N ALA A 22 0.20 14.17 -3.72
CA ALA A 22 -0.91 14.52 -4.60
C ALA A 22 -1.61 15.82 -4.17
N LYS A 23 -1.80 16.01 -2.86
CA LYS A 23 -2.37 17.23 -2.28
C LYS A 23 -1.48 18.45 -2.54
N ASP A 24 -0.17 18.31 -2.38
CA ASP A 24 0.79 19.37 -2.63
C ASP A 24 0.87 19.72 -4.12
N LEU A 25 0.90 18.69 -4.98
CA LEU A 25 0.87 18.85 -6.44
C LEU A 25 -0.37 19.64 -6.91
N TRP A 26 -1.54 19.36 -6.33
CA TRP A 26 -2.79 20.06 -6.65
C TRP A 26 -2.75 21.54 -6.26
N ARG A 27 -2.06 21.87 -5.16
CA ARG A 27 -2.00 23.24 -4.61
C ARG A 27 -0.91 24.08 -5.27
N GLU A 28 0.18 23.46 -5.70
CA GLU A 28 1.38 24.14 -6.21
C GLU A 28 1.11 24.89 -7.53
N LYS A 29 1.56 26.15 -7.59
CA LYS A 29 1.39 27.04 -8.74
C LYS A 29 2.67 27.16 -9.56
N ASN A 30 3.83 27.06 -8.92
CA ASN A 30 5.12 27.14 -9.59
C ASN A 30 5.35 25.88 -10.45
N PRO A 31 5.56 26.02 -11.78
CA PRO A 31 5.74 24.87 -12.67
C PRO A 31 6.99 24.04 -12.35
N VAL A 32 8.07 24.66 -11.87
CA VAL A 32 9.32 23.96 -11.52
C VAL A 32 9.09 23.06 -10.30
N CYS A 33 8.44 23.60 -9.26
CA CYS A 33 8.07 22.82 -8.08
C CYS A 33 7.07 21.71 -8.45
N ARG A 34 6.07 22.04 -9.28
CA ARG A 34 5.04 21.09 -9.71
C ARG A 34 5.62 19.91 -10.49
N MET A 35 6.62 20.15 -11.35
CA MET A 35 7.35 19.08 -12.05
C MET A 35 8.01 18.12 -11.05
N ASN A 36 8.72 18.65 -10.04
CA ASN A 36 9.41 17.84 -9.05
C ASN A 36 8.43 17.02 -8.19
N LEU A 37 7.31 17.63 -7.77
CA LEU A 37 6.25 16.94 -7.04
C LEU A 37 5.63 15.81 -7.87
N ALA A 38 5.43 16.04 -9.18
CA ALA A 38 4.87 15.03 -10.08
C ALA A 38 5.81 13.83 -10.24
N LEU A 39 7.11 14.07 -10.40
CA LEU A 39 8.12 13.01 -10.47
C LEU A 39 8.15 12.19 -9.17
N GLN A 40 8.23 12.86 -8.01
CA GLN A 40 8.22 12.17 -6.72
C GLN A 40 6.92 11.39 -6.49
N LEU A 41 5.78 11.95 -6.88
CA LEU A 41 4.48 11.27 -6.76
C LEU A 41 4.46 10.00 -7.61
N ALA A 42 4.95 10.05 -8.85
CA ALA A 42 5.00 8.89 -9.73
C ALA A 42 5.86 7.75 -9.17
N ASP A 43 7.05 8.07 -8.65
CA ASP A 43 7.96 7.09 -8.06
C ASP A 43 7.35 6.41 -6.82
N VAL A 44 6.76 7.21 -5.93
CA VAL A 44 6.13 6.73 -4.71
C VAL A 44 4.87 5.91 -5.03
N ALA A 45 4.05 6.35 -5.99
CA ALA A 45 2.85 5.63 -6.41
C ALA A 45 3.19 4.30 -7.08
N THR A 46 4.24 4.24 -7.90
CA THR A 46 4.72 2.99 -8.52
C THR A 46 5.19 2.01 -7.46
N THR A 47 5.95 2.47 -6.47
CA THR A 47 6.38 1.64 -5.35
C THR A 47 5.19 1.13 -4.54
N LEU A 48 4.22 2.01 -4.22
CA LEU A 48 3.00 1.63 -3.52
C LEU A 48 2.24 0.54 -4.28
N ALA A 49 2.03 0.72 -5.59
CA ALA A 49 1.30 -0.24 -6.41
C ALA A 49 1.91 -1.65 -6.35
N ARG A 50 3.24 -1.77 -6.41
CA ARG A 50 3.93 -3.07 -6.28
C ARG A 50 3.66 -3.71 -4.92
N LEU A 51 3.77 -2.93 -3.85
CA LEU A 51 3.53 -3.43 -2.50
C LEU A 51 2.06 -3.85 -2.29
N GLU A 52 1.10 -3.10 -2.83
CA GLU A 52 -0.33 -3.46 -2.77
C GLU A 52 -0.63 -4.74 -3.57
N VAL A 53 0.04 -4.97 -4.69
CA VAL A 53 -0.09 -6.23 -5.45
C VAL A 53 0.42 -7.41 -4.62
N GLU A 54 1.56 -7.26 -3.95
CA GLU A 54 2.09 -8.30 -3.05
C GLU A 54 1.14 -8.56 -1.88
N GLU A 55 0.61 -7.52 -1.26
CA GLU A 55 -0.35 -7.62 -0.17
C GLU A 55 -1.65 -8.30 -0.60
N ALA A 56 -2.18 -7.92 -1.77
CA ALA A 56 -3.39 -8.53 -2.33
C ALA A 56 -3.19 -10.03 -2.63
N ARG A 57 -2.01 -10.42 -3.15
CA ARG A 57 -1.68 -11.84 -3.39
C ARG A 57 -1.64 -12.65 -2.11
N LYS A 58 -1.06 -12.11 -1.03
CA LYS A 58 -1.03 -12.77 0.29
C LYS A 58 -2.44 -12.96 0.82
N PHE A 59 -3.26 -11.92 0.78
CA PHE A 59 -4.64 -11.98 1.24
C PHE A 59 -5.46 -13.04 0.48
N GLN A 60 -5.27 -13.16 -0.85
CA GLN A 60 -5.92 -14.18 -1.66
C GLN A 60 -5.45 -15.61 -1.32
N GLN A 61 -4.15 -15.80 -1.09
CA GLN A 61 -3.59 -17.11 -0.71
C GLN A 61 -4.06 -17.55 0.68
N GLU A 62 -4.10 -16.63 1.65
CA GLU A 62 -4.64 -16.90 2.99
C GLU A 62 -6.12 -17.28 2.91
N SER A 63 -6.91 -16.57 2.11
CA SER A 63 -8.34 -16.87 1.90
C SER A 63 -8.55 -18.26 1.29
N ALA A 64 -7.74 -18.65 0.28
CA ALA A 64 -7.83 -19.96 -0.35
C ALA A 64 -7.36 -21.11 0.56
N SER A 65 -6.46 -20.85 1.51
CA SER A 65 -5.97 -21.86 2.46
C SER A 65 -6.98 -22.15 3.56
N VAL A 66 -7.81 -21.16 3.94
CA VAL A 66 -8.88 -21.31 4.94
C VAL A 66 -10.03 -22.18 4.41
N GLU A 67 -10.38 -22.07 3.13
CA GLU A 67 -11.44 -22.89 2.53
C GLU A 67 -11.07 -24.38 2.41
N LEU A 68 -9.77 -24.72 2.27
CA LEU A 68 -9.34 -26.12 2.15
C LEU A 68 -9.39 -26.89 3.48
N SER A 69 -9.22 -26.19 4.61
CA SER A 69 -9.27 -26.80 5.95
C SER A 69 -10.69 -27.10 6.44
N ASP A 70 -11.70 -26.39 5.92
CA ASP A 70 -13.11 -26.59 6.33
C ASP A 70 -13.74 -27.84 5.67
N SER A 71 -13.20 -28.26 4.52
CA SER A 71 -13.69 -29.43 3.78
C SER A 71 -13.19 -30.80 4.25
N THR A 72 -12.29 -30.88 5.24
CA THR A 72 -11.70 -32.16 5.69
C THR A 72 -12.23 -32.71 7.01
N GLU A 73 -13.19 -32.04 7.68
CA GLU A 73 -13.72 -32.49 8.98
C GLU A 73 -15.03 -33.29 8.94
N THR A 74 -15.65 -33.50 7.76
CA THR A 74 -16.98 -34.16 7.67
C THR A 74 -16.98 -35.55 7.02
N GLU A 75 -16.01 -36.41 7.30
CA GLU A 75 -16.13 -37.86 7.02
C GLU A 75 -15.52 -38.72 8.14
N LYS A 76 -16.19 -38.71 9.31
CA LYS A 76 -16.17 -39.86 10.23
C LYS A 76 -17.49 -39.91 10.98
N PHE A 77 -18.42 -40.74 10.51
CA PHE A 77 -19.33 -41.55 11.33
C PHE A 77 -19.90 -42.70 10.50
#